data_AF-A0AAN7WP91-F1
#
_entry.id   AF-A0AAN7WP91-F1
#
_cell.length_a   1.000
_cell.length_b   1.000
_cell.length_c   1.000
_cell.angle_alpha   90.00
_cell.angle_beta   90.00
_cell.angle_gamma   90.00
#
_symmetry.space_group_name_H-M   'P 1'
#
loop_
_entity.id
_entity.type
_entity.pdbx_description
1 polymer ?
#
loop_
_entity_poly.entity_id
_entity_poly.type
_entity_poly.pdbx_seq_one_letter_code
_entity_poly.pdbx_strand_id
1 'polypeptide(L)'
;MLVILLNCVTLGMFHPCEDIVCNSERCHILEKFDDFIFAFFAIEMVIKMVALGIFGKKCYLGDTWNRLDFFIVVAGMLEYSLDLQNVSFSAVRTVRVLRPLRAINRVPSMRILVTLLLDTLPMLGNVLLLCFFVFFIFGIVGVQLWAGLLRNRCFLGNVSIPVSVELEKYYHTENDDENPFICSMPRENGMRNCGSVPKLYEEGGLQCNLDMNSHNSTDNTTCINWNQYYTNCSAGSVNPFKGAINFDNICYAWIAIFQVITLEGWVDIMYFVMDAHSFYNFIYFIFLIIIGSFFMINLCLVVIATQFSETKQRESQLMKEQRVRFLSNASTLASLSEPGSCYEELLNYLLHMIRKGRDRRRTSSVTWPDEPGSTSPPRPK
;
A
#
# COMPACT_ATOMS: atom_id res chain seq x y z
N MET A 1 -24.32 4.53 -13.69
CA MET A 1 -23.18 4.41 -14.62
C MET A 1 -22.71 5.75 -15.13
N LEU A 2 -23.55 6.49 -15.85
CA LEU A 2 -23.18 7.79 -16.41
C LEU A 2 -22.67 8.78 -15.35
N VAL A 3 -23.30 8.83 -14.17
CA VAL A 3 -22.85 9.64 -13.03
C VAL A 3 -21.46 9.23 -12.51
N ILE A 4 -21.12 7.93 -12.54
CA ILE A 4 -19.80 7.45 -12.14
C ILE A 4 -18.75 7.89 -13.18
N LEU A 5 -19.08 7.79 -14.47
CA LEU A 5 -18.18 8.27 -15.53
C LEU A 5 -17.96 9.78 -15.43
N LEU A 6 -19.02 10.56 -15.16
CA LEU A 6 -18.90 11.99 -14.89
C LEU A 6 -18.00 12.27 -13.68
N ASN A 7 -18.09 11.44 -12.62
CA ASN A 7 -17.20 11.55 -11.46
C ASN A 7 -15.74 11.24 -11.82
N CYS A 8 -15.48 10.23 -12.66
CA CYS A 8 -14.13 9.95 -13.12
C CYS A 8 -13.55 11.11 -13.94
N VAL A 9 -14.36 11.73 -14.81
CA VAL A 9 -13.93 12.90 -15.60
C VAL A 9 -13.63 14.10 -14.70
N THR A 10 -14.49 14.40 -13.75
CA THR A 10 -14.27 15.51 -12.78
C THR A 10 -13.02 15.29 -11.93
N LEU A 11 -12.77 14.07 -11.46
CA LEU A 11 -11.54 13.70 -10.77
C LEU A 11 -10.30 13.81 -11.67
N GLY A 12 -10.40 13.40 -12.93
CA GLY A 12 -9.31 13.46 -13.90
C GLY A 12 -8.95 14.89 -14.34
N MET A 13 -9.90 15.82 -14.25
CA MET A 13 -9.67 17.23 -14.57
C MET A 13 -9.00 18.01 -13.43
N PHE A 14 -8.91 17.47 -12.21
CA PHE A 14 -8.33 18.14 -11.05
C PHE A 14 -6.84 18.46 -11.26
N HIS A 15 -6.43 19.72 -11.06
CA HIS A 15 -5.04 20.14 -11.16
C HIS A 15 -4.42 20.33 -9.76
N PRO A 16 -3.56 19.41 -9.30
CA PRO A 16 -3.06 19.44 -7.92
C PRO A 16 -2.19 20.66 -7.59
N CYS A 17 -1.60 21.34 -8.58
CA CYS A 17 -0.74 22.51 -8.36
C CYS A 17 -1.52 23.83 -8.31
N GLU A 18 -2.65 23.90 -9.00
CA GLU A 18 -3.45 25.14 -9.16
C GLU A 18 -4.67 25.14 -8.23
N ASP A 19 -5.29 23.99 -8.02
CA ASP A 19 -6.55 23.84 -7.28
C ASP A 19 -6.33 23.61 -5.77
N ILE A 20 -5.14 23.94 -5.23
CA ILE A 20 -4.87 23.90 -3.76
C ILE A 20 -5.68 24.99 -3.05
N VAL A 21 -5.75 26.16 -3.67
CA VAL A 21 -6.61 27.29 -3.26
C VAL A 21 -7.60 27.49 -4.40
N CYS A 22 -8.87 27.16 -4.14
CA CYS A 22 -9.92 27.20 -5.14
C CYS A 22 -10.32 28.65 -5.46
N ASN A 23 -9.51 29.33 -6.27
CA ASN A 23 -9.73 30.71 -6.71
C ASN A 23 -10.26 30.79 -8.15
N SER A 24 -10.11 29.72 -8.93
CA SER A 24 -10.53 29.69 -10.33
C SER A 24 -12.02 29.33 -10.46
N GLU A 25 -12.73 29.96 -11.39
CA GLU A 25 -14.12 29.62 -11.74
C GLU A 25 -14.27 28.12 -12.09
N ARG A 26 -13.25 27.55 -12.75
CA ARG A 26 -13.19 26.12 -13.08
C ARG A 26 -13.23 25.26 -11.83
N CYS A 27 -12.43 25.59 -10.81
CA CYS A 27 -12.38 24.85 -9.56
C CYS A 27 -13.74 24.89 -8.84
N HIS A 28 -14.38 26.06 -8.75
CA HIS A 28 -15.72 26.17 -8.16
C HIS A 28 -16.79 25.38 -8.93
N ILE A 29 -16.70 25.33 -10.26
CA ILE A 29 -17.59 24.49 -11.07
C ILE A 29 -17.35 23.01 -10.75
N LEU A 30 -16.09 22.57 -10.68
CA LEU A 30 -15.72 21.19 -10.35
C LEU A 30 -16.20 20.78 -8.95
N GLU A 31 -16.05 21.65 -7.94
CA GLU A 31 -16.57 21.42 -6.59
C GLU A 31 -18.09 21.26 -6.59
N LYS A 32 -18.82 22.15 -7.26
CA LYS A 32 -20.28 22.03 -7.37
C LYS A 32 -20.73 20.74 -8.05
N PHE A 33 -20.00 20.30 -9.07
CA PHE A 33 -20.26 19.00 -9.70
C PHE A 33 -19.98 17.84 -8.74
N ASP A 34 -18.90 17.90 -7.96
CA ASP A 34 -18.56 16.86 -7.00
C ASP A 34 -19.60 16.77 -5.86
N ASP A 35 -20.06 17.91 -5.35
CA ASP A 35 -21.15 18.00 -4.37
C ASP A 35 -22.45 17.39 -4.90
N PHE A 36 -22.82 17.73 -6.14
CA PHE A 36 -23.99 17.16 -6.80
C PHE A 36 -23.88 15.63 -6.94
N ILE A 37 -22.71 15.14 -7.35
CA ILE A 37 -22.44 13.70 -7.51
C ILE A 37 -22.50 13.00 -6.14
N PHE A 38 -21.92 13.60 -5.11
CA PHE A 38 -21.97 13.08 -3.75
C PHE A 38 -23.42 12.95 -3.25
N ALA A 39 -24.21 14.02 -3.40
CA ALA A 39 -25.62 14.04 -3.02
C ALA A 39 -26.43 12.94 -3.73
N PHE A 40 -26.21 12.77 -5.04
CA PHE A 40 -26.85 11.70 -5.81
C PHE A 40 -26.58 10.31 -5.21
N PHE A 41 -25.33 10.02 -4.86
CA PHE A 41 -24.97 8.72 -4.28
C PHE A 41 -25.44 8.54 -2.83
N ALA A 42 -25.47 9.61 -2.04
CA ALA A 42 -26.02 9.58 -0.69
C ALA A 42 -27.53 9.24 -0.72
N ILE A 43 -28.29 9.86 -1.64
CA ILE A 43 -29.71 9.57 -1.83
C ILE A 43 -29.91 8.12 -2.30
N GLU A 44 -29.11 7.65 -3.27
CA GLU A 44 -29.19 6.26 -3.71
C GLU A 44 -28.95 5.26 -2.57
N MET A 45 -27.96 5.54 -1.71
CA MET A 45 -27.69 4.73 -0.53
C MET A 45 -28.89 4.68 0.42
N VAL A 46 -29.52 5.83 0.71
CA VAL A 46 -30.70 5.92 1.58
C VAL A 46 -31.85 5.10 0.99
N ILE A 47 -32.12 5.22 -0.31
CA ILE A 47 -33.16 4.45 -1.01
C ILE A 47 -32.90 2.94 -0.86
N LYS A 48 -31.65 2.49 -1.07
CA LYS A 48 -31.27 1.09 -0.91
C LYS A 48 -31.41 0.59 0.53
N MET A 49 -31.03 1.40 1.52
CA MET A 49 -31.18 1.05 2.93
C MET A 49 -32.65 0.90 3.33
N VAL A 50 -33.52 1.80 2.84
CA VAL A 50 -34.95 1.71 3.11
C VAL A 50 -35.54 0.47 2.47
N ALA A 51 -35.20 0.16 1.22
CA ALA A 51 -35.77 -0.96 0.45
C ALA A 51 -35.26 -2.35 0.86
N LEU A 52 -34.01 -2.46 1.33
CA LEU A 52 -33.38 -3.75 1.65
C LEU A 52 -33.25 -4.00 3.16
N GLY A 53 -33.49 -3.00 4.01
CA GLY A 53 -33.18 -3.05 5.43
C GLY A 53 -31.67 -2.89 5.72
N ILE A 54 -31.34 -2.56 6.98
CA ILE A 54 -29.97 -2.19 7.37
C ILE A 54 -29.15 -3.42 7.79
N PHE A 55 -29.70 -4.29 8.63
CA PHE A 55 -28.96 -5.40 9.26
C PHE A 55 -29.57 -6.77 8.91
N GLY A 56 -28.74 -7.66 8.38
CA GLY A 56 -29.09 -9.06 8.07
C GLY A 56 -28.30 -9.61 6.86
N LYS A 57 -28.26 -10.93 6.70
CA LYS A 57 -27.46 -11.58 5.63
C LYS A 57 -27.93 -11.24 4.20
N LYS A 58 -29.21 -10.89 4.03
CA LYS A 58 -29.81 -10.46 2.75
C LYS A 58 -30.09 -8.96 2.66
N CYS A 59 -29.68 -8.19 3.66
CA CYS A 59 -29.99 -6.77 3.76
C CYS A 59 -28.79 -5.94 3.25
N TYR A 60 -28.89 -4.62 3.23
CA TYR A 60 -27.92 -3.75 2.53
C TYR A 60 -26.44 -4.00 2.93
N LEU A 61 -26.15 -4.08 4.23
CA LEU A 61 -24.78 -4.29 4.74
C LEU A 61 -24.28 -5.75 4.65
N GLY A 62 -25.13 -6.68 4.23
CA GLY A 62 -24.75 -8.08 4.02
C GLY A 62 -23.99 -8.32 2.71
N ASP A 63 -24.21 -7.47 1.70
CA ASP A 63 -23.48 -7.53 0.43
C ASP A 63 -22.15 -6.76 0.52
N THR A 64 -21.06 -7.40 0.10
CA THR A 64 -19.69 -6.86 0.21
C THR A 64 -19.50 -5.59 -0.62
N TRP A 65 -20.18 -5.50 -1.76
CA TRP A 65 -20.08 -4.35 -2.66
C TRP A 65 -20.89 -3.15 -2.16
N ASN A 66 -22.07 -3.38 -1.61
CA ASN A 66 -22.82 -2.35 -0.91
C ASN A 66 -22.07 -1.82 0.34
N ARG A 67 -21.28 -2.66 1.02
CA ARG A 67 -20.38 -2.22 2.11
C ARG A 67 -19.30 -1.25 1.62
N LEU A 68 -18.73 -1.47 0.44
CA LEU A 68 -17.79 -0.54 -0.20
C LEU A 68 -18.49 0.78 -0.58
N ASP A 69 -19.68 0.72 -1.17
CA ASP A 69 -20.47 1.92 -1.50
C ASP A 69 -20.77 2.76 -0.25
N PHE A 70 -21.19 2.10 0.83
CA PHE A 70 -21.43 2.70 2.16
C PHE A 70 -20.18 3.40 2.69
N PHE A 71 -19.04 2.72 2.71
CA PHE A 71 -17.78 3.30 3.19
C PHE A 71 -17.42 4.58 2.43
N ILE A 72 -17.57 4.59 1.11
CA ILE A 72 -17.27 5.77 0.29
C ILE A 72 -18.25 6.92 0.58
N VAL A 73 -19.55 6.66 0.80
CA VAL A 73 -20.51 7.73 1.15
C VAL A 73 -20.18 8.29 2.53
N VAL A 74 -19.89 7.44 3.51
CA VAL A 74 -19.55 7.86 4.87
C VAL A 74 -18.25 8.67 4.90
N ALA A 75 -17.22 8.26 4.15
CA ALA A 75 -15.99 9.03 4.04
C ALA A 75 -16.21 10.41 3.40
N GLY A 76 -17.05 10.51 2.36
CA GLY A 76 -17.43 11.82 1.78
C GLY A 76 -18.28 12.67 2.74
N MET A 77 -19.14 12.05 3.55
CA MET A 77 -19.90 12.77 4.58
C MET A 77 -18.99 13.32 5.68
N LEU A 78 -17.95 12.56 6.04
CA LEU A 78 -16.91 13.01 6.97
C LEU A 78 -16.12 14.19 6.39
N GLU A 79 -15.73 14.12 5.12
CA GLU A 79 -15.06 15.21 4.40
C GLU A 79 -15.88 16.50 4.46
N TYR A 80 -17.16 16.44 4.10
CA TYR A 80 -18.08 17.58 4.14
C TYR A 80 -18.25 18.15 5.55
N SER A 81 -18.34 17.28 6.56
CA SER A 81 -18.51 17.70 7.97
C SER A 81 -17.28 18.42 8.52
N LEU A 82 -16.08 18.00 8.10
CA LEU A 82 -14.80 18.61 8.49
C LEU A 82 -14.60 19.97 7.82
N ASP A 83 -15.01 20.09 6.56
CA ASP A 83 -14.93 21.35 5.82
C ASP A 83 -15.80 22.44 6.45
N LEU A 84 -16.98 22.09 6.98
CA LEU A 84 -17.85 23.01 7.74
C LEU A 84 -17.21 23.60 9.01
N GLN A 85 -16.24 22.89 9.60
CA GLN A 85 -15.53 23.35 10.80
C GLN A 85 -14.23 24.12 10.45
N ASN A 86 -13.96 24.35 9.16
CA ASN A 86 -12.69 24.86 8.64
C ASN A 86 -11.45 24.04 9.09
N VAL A 87 -11.64 22.78 9.47
CA VAL A 87 -10.56 21.86 9.84
C VAL A 87 -10.41 20.86 8.70
N SER A 88 -9.46 21.10 7.80
CA SER A 88 -9.23 20.19 6.67
C SER A 88 -8.03 19.27 6.91
N PHE A 89 -8.28 17.96 6.81
CA PHE A 89 -7.21 16.97 6.69
C PHE A 89 -7.02 16.62 5.22
N SER A 90 -5.86 16.97 4.65
CA SER A 90 -5.53 16.66 3.25
C SER A 90 -5.65 15.16 2.92
N ALA A 91 -5.41 14.29 3.90
CA ALA A 91 -5.56 12.84 3.78
C ALA A 91 -7.02 12.39 3.54
N VAL A 92 -8.03 13.13 4.00
CA VAL A 92 -9.44 12.76 3.75
C VAL A 92 -9.82 13.03 2.29
N ARG A 93 -9.25 14.08 1.69
CA ARG A 93 -9.44 14.42 0.27
C ARG A 93 -8.92 13.33 -0.66
N THR A 94 -7.95 12.51 -0.27
CA THR A 94 -7.47 11.41 -1.13
C THR A 94 -8.45 10.24 -1.18
N VAL A 95 -9.36 10.10 -0.21
CA VAL A 95 -10.36 9.03 -0.18
C VAL A 95 -11.34 9.13 -1.37
N ARG A 96 -11.51 10.31 -1.95
CA ARG A 96 -12.30 10.50 -3.19
C ARG A 96 -11.78 9.69 -4.38
N VAL A 97 -10.50 9.29 -4.38
CA VAL A 97 -9.91 8.40 -5.40
C VAL A 97 -10.55 7.00 -5.39
N LEU A 98 -11.23 6.61 -4.31
CA LEU A 98 -11.96 5.33 -4.25
C LEU A 98 -13.33 5.38 -4.94
N ARG A 99 -13.91 6.56 -5.24
CA ARG A 99 -15.25 6.71 -5.84
C ARG A 99 -15.42 5.98 -7.18
N PRO A 100 -14.42 5.93 -8.08
CA PRO A 100 -14.46 5.11 -9.30
C PRO A 100 -14.64 3.60 -9.05
N LEU A 101 -14.21 3.07 -7.89
CA LEU A 101 -14.35 1.63 -7.57
C LEU A 101 -15.82 1.19 -7.49
N ARG A 102 -16.77 2.13 -7.29
CA ARG A 102 -18.21 1.86 -7.36
C ARG A 102 -18.67 1.33 -8.72
N ALA A 103 -17.91 1.59 -9.78
CA ALA A 103 -18.18 1.01 -11.10
C ALA A 103 -18.18 -0.52 -11.06
N ILE A 104 -17.40 -1.14 -10.17
CA ILE A 104 -17.32 -2.60 -10.03
C ILE A 104 -18.66 -3.18 -9.57
N ASN A 105 -19.36 -2.54 -8.62
CA ASN A 105 -20.69 -2.98 -8.17
C ASN A 105 -21.74 -2.88 -9.30
N ARG A 106 -21.55 -1.94 -10.23
CA ARG A 106 -22.53 -1.67 -11.29
C ARG A 106 -22.28 -2.49 -12.56
N VAL A 107 -21.02 -2.83 -12.88
CA VAL A 107 -20.68 -3.63 -14.06
C VAL A 107 -20.57 -5.10 -13.62
N PRO A 108 -21.55 -5.97 -13.93
CA PRO A 108 -21.54 -7.36 -13.45
C PRO A 108 -20.30 -8.12 -13.93
N SER A 109 -19.82 -7.86 -15.15
CA SER A 109 -18.61 -8.49 -15.68
C SER A 109 -17.35 -8.16 -14.86
N MET A 110 -17.20 -6.91 -14.39
CA MET A 110 -16.08 -6.50 -13.55
C MET A 110 -16.19 -7.10 -12.15
N ARG A 111 -17.41 -7.14 -11.58
CA ARG A 111 -17.67 -7.79 -10.28
C ARG A 111 -17.21 -9.25 -10.29
N ILE A 112 -17.58 -10.00 -11.32
CA ILE A 112 -17.18 -11.41 -11.46
C ILE A 112 -15.65 -11.50 -11.49
N LEU A 113 -14.99 -10.72 -12.35
CA LEU A 113 -13.53 -10.74 -12.48
C LEU A 113 -12.79 -10.45 -11.16
N VAL A 114 -13.19 -9.39 -10.44
CA VAL A 114 -12.54 -9.01 -9.18
C VAL A 114 -12.82 -10.04 -8.08
N THR A 115 -14.03 -10.61 -8.04
CA THR A 115 -14.36 -11.69 -7.09
C THR A 115 -13.48 -12.90 -7.33
N LEU A 116 -13.31 -13.32 -8.59
CA LEU A 116 -12.42 -14.43 -8.95
C LEU A 116 -10.97 -14.13 -8.54
N LEU A 117 -10.48 -12.90 -8.75
CA LEU A 117 -9.15 -12.51 -8.33
C LEU A 117 -8.99 -12.61 -6.80
N LEU A 118 -9.92 -12.04 -6.04
CA LEU A 118 -9.89 -12.07 -4.57
C LEU A 118 -10.00 -13.49 -4.03
N ASP A 119 -10.75 -14.37 -4.68
CA ASP A 119 -10.85 -15.79 -4.31
C ASP A 119 -9.52 -16.54 -4.48
N THR A 120 -8.63 -16.09 -5.38
CA THR A 120 -7.28 -16.68 -5.53
C THR A 120 -6.26 -16.21 -4.48
N LEU A 121 -6.47 -15.05 -3.84
CA LEU A 121 -5.50 -14.47 -2.90
C LEU A 121 -5.18 -15.34 -1.67
N PRO A 122 -6.15 -16.00 -1.00
CA PRO A 122 -5.88 -16.82 0.17
C PRO A 122 -4.87 -17.94 -0.10
N MET A 123 -4.88 -18.51 -1.31
CA MET A 123 -3.97 -19.60 -1.68
C MET A 123 -2.54 -19.10 -1.95
N LEU A 124 -2.39 -17.81 -2.30
CA LEU A 124 -1.09 -17.15 -2.39
C LEU A 124 -0.45 -16.91 -1.01
N GLY A 125 -1.22 -17.01 0.09
CA GLY A 125 -0.72 -16.79 1.45
C GLY A 125 0.49 -17.66 1.83
N ASN A 126 0.52 -18.92 1.38
CA ASN A 126 1.65 -19.83 1.62
C ASN A 126 2.94 -19.35 0.93
N VAL A 127 2.79 -18.78 -0.27
CA VAL A 127 3.89 -18.21 -1.07
C VAL A 127 4.43 -16.96 -0.40
N LEU A 128 3.54 -16.08 0.06
CA LEU A 128 3.91 -14.86 0.76
C LEU A 128 4.61 -15.16 2.09
N LEU A 129 4.23 -16.24 2.78
CA LEU A 129 4.93 -16.69 3.98
C LEU A 129 6.35 -17.19 3.67
N LEU A 130 6.53 -17.97 2.59
CA LEU A 130 7.87 -18.35 2.12
C LEU A 130 8.69 -17.12 1.72
N CYS A 131 8.07 -16.17 1.00
CA CYS A 131 8.67 -14.89 0.64
C CYS A 131 9.18 -14.13 1.84
N PHE A 132 8.35 -14.00 2.87
CA PHE A 132 8.71 -13.34 4.10
C PHE A 132 9.97 -13.94 4.73
N PHE A 133 10.10 -15.28 4.78
CA PHE A 133 11.32 -15.92 5.29
C PHE A 133 12.56 -15.63 4.45
N VAL A 134 12.45 -15.63 3.12
CA VAL A 134 13.57 -15.26 2.24
C VAL A 134 14.01 -13.82 2.51
N PHE A 135 13.07 -12.87 2.54
CA PHE A 135 13.35 -11.47 2.87
C PHE A 135 13.98 -11.31 4.24
N PHE A 136 13.51 -12.06 5.25
CA PHE A 136 14.04 -11.99 6.60
C PHE A 136 15.46 -12.53 6.69
N ILE A 137 15.73 -13.72 6.14
CA ILE A 137 17.06 -14.35 6.19
C ILE A 137 18.09 -13.50 5.47
N PHE A 138 17.83 -13.15 4.20
CA PHE A 138 18.75 -12.33 3.41
C PHE A 138 18.86 -10.91 3.98
N GLY A 139 17.77 -10.35 4.50
CA GLY A 139 17.77 -9.05 5.16
C GLY A 139 18.68 -8.98 6.38
N ILE A 140 18.62 -9.97 7.27
CA ILE A 140 19.49 -10.03 8.46
C ILE A 140 20.96 -10.20 8.05
N VAL A 141 21.24 -11.07 7.07
CA VAL A 141 22.60 -11.24 6.53
C VAL A 141 23.12 -9.92 5.96
N GLY A 142 22.33 -9.23 5.14
CA GLY A 142 22.73 -7.94 4.54
C GLY A 142 22.98 -6.85 5.58
N VAL A 143 22.12 -6.74 6.60
CA VAL A 143 22.32 -5.79 7.71
C VAL A 143 23.59 -6.10 8.49
N GLN A 144 23.86 -7.37 8.79
CA GLN A 144 25.06 -7.75 9.55
C GLN A 144 26.36 -7.53 8.76
N LEU A 145 26.33 -7.67 7.44
CA LEU A 145 27.51 -7.50 6.60
C LEU A 145 27.79 -6.05 6.21
N TRP A 146 26.75 -5.25 5.94
CA TRP A 146 26.92 -3.96 5.23
C TRP A 146 26.27 -2.75 5.90
N ALA A 147 25.79 -2.87 7.15
CA ALA A 147 25.29 -1.72 7.90
C ALA A 147 26.34 -0.61 7.97
N GLY A 148 25.95 0.60 7.56
CA GLY A 148 26.78 1.80 7.57
C GLY A 148 27.83 1.90 6.46
N LEU A 149 28.11 0.84 5.69
CA LEU A 149 29.20 0.85 4.71
C LEU A 149 28.91 1.70 3.48
N LEU A 150 27.64 1.76 3.03
CA LEU A 150 27.25 2.57 1.87
C LEU A 150 27.33 4.10 2.14
N ARG A 151 27.53 4.50 3.39
CA ARG A 151 27.77 5.90 3.78
C ARG A 151 29.21 6.34 3.55
N ASN A 152 30.14 5.42 3.34
CA ASN A 152 31.56 5.73 3.27
C ASN A 152 31.87 6.65 2.08
N ARG A 153 32.64 7.71 2.34
CA ARG A 153 33.13 8.68 1.34
C ARG A 153 34.59 9.02 1.64
N CYS A 154 35.29 9.53 0.63
CA CYS A 154 36.66 10.02 0.79
C CYS A 154 36.65 11.48 1.24
N PHE A 155 37.00 11.70 2.50
CA PHE A 155 37.16 13.00 3.13
C PHE A 155 38.59 13.52 2.97
N LEU A 156 38.73 14.84 3.12
CA LEU A 156 40.04 15.46 3.14
C LEU A 156 40.89 14.93 4.30
N GLY A 157 42.17 14.71 4.02
CA GLY A 157 43.16 14.47 5.07
C GLY A 157 43.44 15.72 5.91
N ASN A 158 44.42 15.63 6.82
CA ASN A 158 44.86 16.74 7.66
C ASN A 158 45.68 17.78 6.85
N VAL A 159 45.08 18.40 5.85
CA VAL A 159 45.68 19.44 5.01
C VAL A 159 44.89 20.73 5.16
N SER A 160 45.57 21.83 5.47
CA SER A 160 44.97 23.16 5.52
C SER A 160 44.79 23.70 4.09
N ILE A 161 43.56 23.69 3.59
CA ILE A 161 43.21 24.25 2.27
C ILE A 161 43.14 25.79 2.33
N PRO A 162 43.56 26.52 1.26
CA PRO A 162 43.51 27.97 1.23
C PRO A 162 42.05 28.42 1.12
N VAL A 163 41.68 29.49 1.82
CA VAL A 163 40.29 29.97 1.91
C VAL A 163 39.70 30.37 0.54
N SER A 164 40.55 30.65 -0.46
CA SER A 164 40.13 30.99 -1.82
C SER A 164 39.55 29.82 -2.62
N VAL A 165 39.66 28.59 -2.12
CA VAL A 165 39.23 27.38 -2.83
C VAL A 165 38.04 26.76 -2.10
N GLU A 166 36.86 26.86 -2.71
CA GLU A 166 35.64 26.24 -2.21
C GLU A 166 35.64 24.75 -2.56
N LEU A 167 36.25 23.92 -1.70
CA LEU A 167 36.17 22.46 -1.77
C LEU A 167 35.06 21.93 -0.87
N GLU A 168 34.34 20.94 -1.35
CA GLU A 168 33.42 20.15 -0.53
C GLU A 168 34.19 19.27 0.45
N LYS A 169 33.53 18.87 1.56
CA LYS A 169 34.21 18.14 2.67
C LYS A 169 34.63 16.72 2.29
N TYR A 170 34.02 16.15 1.27
CA TYR A 170 34.33 14.86 0.70
C TYR A 170 34.26 14.94 -0.82
N TYR A 171 34.81 13.93 -1.51
CA TYR A 171 34.79 13.89 -2.96
C TYR A 171 33.39 13.61 -3.50
N HIS A 172 32.81 14.58 -4.22
CA HIS A 172 31.53 14.43 -4.93
C HIS A 172 31.74 14.09 -6.40
N THR A 173 30.85 13.25 -6.94
CA THR A 173 30.74 13.00 -8.38
C THR A 173 29.69 13.93 -9.02
N GLU A 174 29.65 14.02 -10.35
CA GLU A 174 28.63 14.83 -11.07
C GLU A 174 27.20 14.45 -10.69
N ASN A 175 26.96 13.15 -10.42
CA ASN A 175 25.68 12.59 -10.00
C ASN A 175 25.82 11.84 -8.65
N ASP A 176 26.28 12.52 -7.59
CA ASP A 176 26.59 11.90 -6.29
C ASP A 176 25.38 11.17 -5.66
N ASP A 177 24.16 11.61 -5.94
CA ASP A 177 22.95 10.92 -5.47
C ASP A 177 22.79 9.53 -6.10
N GLU A 178 23.07 9.37 -7.40
CA GLU A 178 22.84 8.11 -8.13
C GLU A 178 24.09 7.21 -8.16
N ASN A 179 25.26 7.81 -8.31
CA ASN A 179 26.54 7.11 -8.41
C ASN A 179 27.63 7.80 -7.57
N PRO A 180 27.53 7.71 -6.23
CA PRO A 180 28.54 8.27 -5.34
C PRO A 180 29.84 7.46 -5.41
N PHE A 181 30.95 8.12 -5.09
CA PHE A 181 32.23 7.44 -4.90
C PHE A 181 32.31 6.84 -3.49
N ILE A 182 31.93 5.56 -3.37
CA ILE A 182 31.98 4.82 -2.11
C ILE A 182 33.37 4.17 -1.95
N CYS A 183 34.01 4.41 -0.82
CA CYS A 183 35.31 3.84 -0.48
C CYS A 183 35.20 2.71 0.52
N SER A 184 36.15 1.78 0.49
CA SER A 184 36.36 0.79 1.53
C SER A 184 37.21 1.34 2.65
N MET A 185 36.87 1.05 3.92
CA MET A 185 37.77 1.40 5.02
C MET A 185 38.92 0.39 5.05
N PRO A 186 40.04 0.72 5.72
CA PRO A 186 41.22 -0.16 5.76
C PRO A 186 41.00 -1.55 6.38
N ARG A 187 39.84 -1.77 7.03
CA ARG A 187 39.46 -3.06 7.63
C ARG A 187 38.79 -3.98 6.61
N GLU A 188 38.18 -3.43 5.57
CA GLU A 188 37.48 -4.16 4.52
C GLU A 188 38.39 -4.38 3.31
N ASN A 189 37.99 -5.31 2.43
CA ASN A 189 38.71 -5.63 1.19
C ASN A 189 37.91 -5.18 -0.03
N GLY A 190 37.30 -4.00 0.06
CA GLY A 190 36.47 -3.46 -1.02
C GLY A 190 37.29 -3.11 -2.26
N MET A 191 36.60 -2.99 -3.40
CA MET A 191 37.28 -2.76 -4.68
C MET A 191 37.74 -1.32 -4.89
N ARG A 192 37.17 -0.35 -4.16
CA ARG A 192 37.50 1.07 -4.29
C ARG A 192 38.18 1.61 -3.04
N ASN A 193 39.28 2.32 -3.28
CA ASN A 193 40.03 3.02 -2.25
C ASN A 193 40.12 4.51 -2.61
N CYS A 194 40.35 5.37 -1.62
CA CYS A 194 40.49 6.81 -1.88
C CYS A 194 41.71 7.16 -2.76
N GLY A 195 42.68 6.25 -2.92
CA GLY A 195 43.77 6.40 -3.88
C GLY A 195 43.36 6.27 -5.35
N SER A 196 42.17 5.71 -5.65
CA SER A 196 41.66 5.57 -7.02
C SER A 196 40.69 6.68 -7.42
N VAL A 197 40.61 7.77 -6.65
CA VAL A 197 39.83 8.96 -7.02
C VAL A 197 40.40 9.54 -8.32
N PRO A 198 39.57 9.84 -9.33
CA PRO A 198 40.06 10.33 -10.60
C PRO A 198 40.69 11.73 -10.45
N LYS A 199 41.73 11.98 -11.24
CA LYS A 199 42.38 13.29 -11.28
C LYS A 199 41.44 14.33 -11.89
N LEU A 200 41.56 15.57 -11.44
CA LEU A 200 40.81 16.70 -12.00
C LEU A 200 41.28 17.01 -13.43
N TYR A 201 40.33 17.27 -14.33
CA TYR A 201 40.56 17.72 -15.69
C TYR A 201 39.93 19.09 -15.90
N GLU A 202 40.61 19.96 -16.62
CA GLU A 202 40.12 21.31 -16.97
C GLU A 202 39.25 21.27 -18.25
N GLU A 203 38.46 22.31 -18.49
CA GLU A 203 37.64 22.47 -19.70
C GLU A 203 38.54 22.50 -20.95
N GLY A 204 38.71 21.34 -21.59
CA GLY A 204 39.69 21.13 -22.67
C GLY A 204 40.47 19.81 -22.58
N GLY A 205 40.29 19.02 -21.51
CA GLY A 205 40.90 17.71 -21.34
C GLY A 205 42.35 17.74 -20.84
N LEU A 206 42.84 18.92 -20.44
CA LEU A 206 44.13 19.08 -19.77
C LEU A 206 44.05 18.48 -18.36
N GLN A 207 44.96 17.55 -18.06
CA GLN A 207 45.04 16.89 -16.76
C GLN A 207 45.75 17.77 -15.75
N CYS A 208 45.09 18.07 -14.63
CA CYS A 208 45.73 18.74 -13.51
C CYS A 208 46.73 17.78 -12.84
N ASN A 209 47.99 18.18 -12.76
CA ASN A 209 49.07 17.37 -12.17
C ASN A 209 49.85 18.13 -11.08
N LEU A 210 49.49 19.38 -10.81
CA LEU A 210 50.18 20.19 -9.81
C LEU A 210 49.67 19.93 -8.39
N ASP A 211 50.59 20.13 -7.44
CA ASP A 211 50.34 20.05 -6.00
C ASP A 211 50.01 21.42 -5.41
N MET A 212 49.40 21.42 -4.22
CA MET A 212 49.08 22.59 -3.39
C MET A 212 50.21 23.64 -3.30
N ASN A 213 51.48 23.23 -3.24
CA ASN A 213 52.61 24.14 -3.09
C ASN A 213 52.78 25.10 -4.28
N SER A 214 52.19 24.77 -5.42
CA SER A 214 52.19 25.60 -6.63
C SER A 214 50.98 26.53 -6.73
N HIS A 215 50.17 26.68 -5.66
CA HIS A 215 48.99 27.54 -5.62
C HIS A 215 49.27 29.01 -5.99
N ASN A 216 50.48 29.50 -5.72
CA ASN A 216 50.89 30.85 -6.08
C ASN A 216 51.65 30.93 -7.43
N SER A 217 51.76 29.81 -8.16
CA SER A 217 52.38 29.80 -9.48
C SER A 217 51.46 30.49 -10.49
N THR A 218 52.01 31.43 -11.24
CA THR A 218 51.28 32.25 -12.24
C THR A 218 51.21 31.59 -13.62
N ASP A 219 51.53 30.30 -13.71
CA ASP A 219 51.50 29.55 -14.97
C ASP A 219 50.05 29.17 -15.32
N ASN A 220 49.43 29.95 -16.21
CA ASN A 220 48.04 29.76 -16.67
C ASN A 220 47.80 28.45 -17.46
N THR A 221 48.82 27.62 -17.69
CA THR A 221 48.74 26.37 -18.48
C THR A 221 48.65 25.12 -17.62
N THR A 222 48.61 25.25 -16.30
CA THR A 222 48.66 24.13 -15.37
C THR A 222 47.72 24.35 -14.19
N CYS A 223 46.87 23.37 -13.91
CA CYS A 223 45.93 23.39 -12.80
C CYS A 223 46.35 22.43 -11.67
N ILE A 224 45.90 22.74 -10.44
CA ILE A 224 46.14 21.95 -9.23
C ILE A 224 45.11 20.83 -9.15
N ASN A 225 45.57 19.61 -8.91
CA ASN A 225 44.67 18.49 -8.72
C ASN A 225 44.27 18.37 -7.24
N TRP A 226 43.17 18.99 -6.86
CA TRP A 226 42.67 18.91 -5.48
C TRP A 226 42.20 17.50 -5.09
N ASN A 227 41.81 16.68 -6.07
CA ASN A 227 41.27 15.34 -5.82
C ASN A 227 42.25 14.40 -5.10
N GLN A 228 43.56 14.68 -5.17
CA GLN A 228 44.58 13.87 -4.51
C GLN A 228 44.59 13.99 -2.97
N TYR A 229 43.93 15.01 -2.41
CA TYR A 229 43.90 15.24 -0.96
C TYR A 229 42.74 14.52 -0.25
N TYR A 230 41.80 13.93 -0.99
CA TYR A 230 40.76 13.06 -0.46
C TYR A 230 41.33 11.67 -0.19
N THR A 231 41.98 11.49 0.95
CA THR A 231 42.67 10.23 1.29
C THR A 231 42.01 9.47 2.44
N ASN A 232 41.17 10.14 3.24
CA ASN A 232 40.60 9.57 4.44
C ASN A 232 39.21 8.97 4.16
N CYS A 233 39.08 7.66 4.15
CA CYS A 233 37.77 7.01 4.02
C CYS A 233 37.06 6.98 5.38
N SER A 234 35.91 7.64 5.48
CA SER A 234 35.06 7.58 6.68
C SER A 234 33.58 7.60 6.34
N ALA A 235 32.74 7.18 7.29
CA ALA A 235 31.29 7.18 7.12
C ALA A 235 30.75 8.62 7.06
N GLY A 236 30.06 8.94 5.96
CA GLY A 236 29.33 10.19 5.78
C GLY A 236 27.93 10.18 6.41
N SER A 237 27.17 11.24 6.15
CA SER A 237 25.81 11.43 6.68
C SER A 237 24.71 10.85 5.79
N VAL A 238 24.96 10.71 4.48
CA VAL A 238 23.93 10.38 3.47
C VAL A 238 24.28 9.08 2.74
N ASN A 239 23.24 8.26 2.52
CA ASN A 239 23.31 7.02 1.73
C ASN A 239 22.95 7.30 0.26
N PRO A 240 23.33 6.44 -0.70
CA PRO A 240 22.96 6.59 -2.11
C PRO A 240 21.44 6.68 -2.35
N PHE A 241 21.05 7.22 -3.50
CA PHE A 241 19.67 7.49 -3.93
C PHE A 241 18.86 8.27 -2.89
N LYS A 242 19.42 9.39 -2.41
CA LYS A 242 18.81 10.24 -1.35
C LYS A 242 18.47 9.46 -0.08
N GLY A 243 19.27 8.42 0.19
CA GLY A 243 19.13 7.55 1.35
C GLY A 243 18.14 6.39 1.21
N ALA A 244 17.57 6.17 0.03
CA ALA A 244 16.63 5.07 -0.20
C ALA A 244 17.30 3.69 -0.11
N ILE A 245 18.56 3.57 -0.54
CA ILE A 245 19.27 2.28 -0.63
C ILE A 245 20.36 2.21 0.43
N ASN A 246 20.16 1.34 1.43
CA ASN A 246 21.14 1.03 2.48
C ASN A 246 20.77 -0.27 3.20
N PHE A 247 21.70 -0.75 4.04
CA PHE A 247 21.52 -1.93 4.90
C PHE A 247 21.60 -1.57 6.38
N ASP A 248 21.27 -0.34 6.75
CA ASP A 248 21.39 0.14 8.14
C ASP A 248 20.29 -0.43 9.05
N ASN A 249 19.13 -0.73 8.47
CA ASN A 249 17.99 -1.34 9.16
C ASN A 249 17.33 -2.41 8.28
N ILE A 250 16.60 -3.33 8.93
CA ILE A 250 15.93 -4.44 8.23
C ILE A 250 14.92 -3.97 7.17
N CYS A 251 14.20 -2.86 7.41
CA CYS A 251 13.24 -2.33 6.45
C CYS A 251 13.90 -1.78 5.17
N TYR A 252 15.04 -1.07 5.30
CA TYR A 252 15.79 -0.59 4.14
C TYR A 252 16.47 -1.75 3.41
N ALA A 253 16.97 -2.75 4.14
CA ALA A 253 17.46 -3.98 3.54
C ALA A 253 16.37 -4.70 2.74
N TRP A 254 15.12 -4.72 3.21
CA TRP A 254 13.99 -5.28 2.45
C TRP A 254 13.66 -4.50 1.19
N ILE A 255 13.76 -3.17 1.21
CA ILE A 255 13.58 -2.34 0.01
C ILE A 255 14.66 -2.69 -1.03
N ALA A 256 15.92 -2.75 -0.61
CA ALA A 256 17.03 -3.14 -1.49
C ALA A 256 16.87 -4.58 -2.02
N ILE A 257 16.48 -5.52 -1.17
CA ILE A 257 16.23 -6.92 -1.58
C ILE A 257 15.06 -7.03 -2.54
N PHE A 258 13.98 -6.27 -2.32
CA PHE A 258 12.84 -6.23 -3.23
C PHE A 258 13.27 -5.79 -4.62
N GLN A 259 14.06 -4.72 -4.71
CA GLN A 259 14.63 -4.23 -5.97
C GLN A 259 15.56 -5.25 -6.64
N VAL A 260 16.34 -6.02 -5.86
CA VAL A 260 17.14 -7.12 -6.41
C VAL A 260 16.27 -8.24 -6.97
N ILE A 261 15.18 -8.61 -6.30
CA ILE A 261 14.29 -9.71 -6.72
C ILE A 261 13.53 -9.35 -8.01
N THR A 262 13.17 -8.07 -8.20
CA THR A 262 12.55 -7.58 -9.45
C THR A 262 13.53 -7.47 -10.61
N LEU A 263 14.82 -7.72 -10.38
CA LEU A 263 15.90 -7.66 -11.38
C LEU A 263 16.09 -6.27 -12.01
N GLU A 264 15.74 -5.20 -11.29
CA GLU A 264 15.88 -3.83 -11.76
C GLU A 264 16.90 -3.07 -10.88
N GLY A 265 17.96 -2.51 -11.45
CA GLY A 265 18.97 -1.74 -10.70
C GLY A 265 19.75 -2.55 -9.65
N TRP A 266 19.66 -3.87 -9.67
CA TRP A 266 20.34 -4.76 -8.70
C TRP A 266 21.88 -4.74 -8.84
N VAL A 267 22.35 -4.46 -10.05
CA VAL A 267 23.77 -4.40 -10.39
C VAL A 267 24.44 -3.23 -9.65
N ASP A 268 23.77 -2.09 -9.55
CA ASP A 268 24.30 -0.89 -8.87
C ASP A 268 24.45 -1.15 -7.37
N ILE A 269 23.43 -1.77 -6.75
CA ILE A 269 23.47 -2.17 -5.33
C ILE A 269 24.63 -3.14 -5.08
N MET A 270 24.81 -4.12 -5.96
CA MET A 270 25.92 -5.07 -5.87
C MET A 270 27.26 -4.37 -5.99
N TYR A 271 27.44 -3.47 -6.95
CA TYR A 271 28.69 -2.73 -7.14
C TYR A 271 29.01 -1.83 -5.96
N PHE A 272 28.05 -1.12 -5.38
CA PHE A 272 28.27 -0.34 -4.16
C PHE A 272 28.77 -1.20 -2.99
N VAL A 273 28.19 -2.39 -2.83
CA VAL A 273 28.61 -3.33 -1.79
C VAL A 273 29.98 -3.94 -2.08
N MET A 274 30.31 -4.19 -3.36
CA MET A 274 31.62 -4.69 -3.78
C MET A 274 32.72 -3.65 -3.60
N ASP A 275 32.42 -2.38 -3.91
CA ASP A 275 33.32 -1.25 -3.74
C ASP A 275 33.62 -0.99 -2.26
N ALA A 276 32.62 -1.09 -1.38
CA ALA A 276 32.75 -0.78 0.04
C ALA A 276 33.31 -1.93 0.91
N HIS A 277 32.93 -3.18 0.64
CA HIS A 277 33.21 -4.31 1.55
C HIS A 277 34.13 -5.38 0.96
N SER A 278 33.75 -5.99 -0.17
CA SER A 278 34.52 -7.08 -0.79
C SER A 278 34.01 -7.45 -2.17
N PHE A 279 34.92 -7.85 -3.06
CA PHE A 279 34.58 -8.45 -4.35
C PHE A 279 33.63 -9.66 -4.21
N TYR A 280 33.83 -10.54 -3.22
CA TYR A 280 33.08 -11.80 -3.09
C TYR A 280 31.60 -11.64 -2.72
N ASN A 281 31.15 -10.42 -2.43
CA ASN A 281 29.74 -10.15 -2.13
C ASN A 281 28.79 -10.50 -3.30
N PHE A 282 29.29 -10.58 -4.55
CA PHE A 282 28.48 -11.02 -5.69
C PHE A 282 27.78 -12.36 -5.44
N ILE A 283 28.39 -13.25 -4.64
CA ILE A 283 27.84 -14.57 -4.30
C ILE A 283 26.48 -14.42 -3.61
N TYR A 284 26.36 -13.47 -2.67
CA TYR A 284 25.09 -13.18 -2.00
C TYR A 284 24.00 -12.80 -3.01
N PHE A 285 24.30 -11.90 -3.95
CA PHE A 285 23.34 -11.42 -4.93
C PHE A 285 22.91 -12.51 -5.91
N ILE A 286 23.86 -13.35 -6.35
CA ILE A 286 23.54 -14.49 -7.21
C ILE A 286 22.63 -15.49 -6.48
N PHE A 287 22.94 -15.85 -5.23
CA PHE A 287 22.05 -16.71 -4.44
C PHE A 287 20.69 -16.07 -4.19
N LEU A 288 20.63 -14.77 -3.90
CA LEU A 288 19.37 -14.05 -3.73
C LEU A 288 18.56 -14.00 -5.02
N ILE A 289 19.17 -13.89 -6.19
CA ILE A 289 18.46 -13.90 -7.46
C ILE A 289 17.95 -15.32 -7.77
N ILE A 290 18.79 -16.33 -7.61
CA ILE A 290 18.41 -17.73 -7.86
C ILE A 290 17.33 -18.19 -6.88
N ILE A 291 17.41 -17.82 -5.61
CA ILE A 291 16.43 -18.25 -4.59
C ILE A 291 15.26 -17.29 -4.50
N GLY A 292 15.46 -15.98 -4.67
CA GLY A 292 14.41 -14.97 -4.54
C GLY A 292 13.61 -14.81 -5.84
N SER A 293 14.27 -14.47 -6.95
CA SER A 293 13.59 -14.16 -8.21
C SER A 293 12.95 -15.40 -8.83
N PHE A 294 13.67 -16.53 -8.86
CA PHE A 294 13.13 -17.79 -9.38
C PHE A 294 11.93 -18.27 -8.56
N PHE A 295 12.00 -18.22 -7.22
CA PHE A 295 10.87 -18.65 -6.40
C PHE A 295 9.71 -17.66 -6.46
N MET A 296 9.94 -16.34 -6.42
CA MET A 296 8.84 -15.37 -6.47
C MET A 296 8.06 -15.46 -7.77
N ILE A 297 8.74 -15.35 -8.91
CA ILE A 297 8.07 -15.24 -10.20
C ILE A 297 7.47 -16.59 -10.59
N ASN A 298 8.25 -17.68 -10.49
CA ASN A 298 7.76 -18.98 -10.95
C ASN A 298 6.70 -19.56 -10.03
N LEU A 299 6.82 -19.39 -8.71
CA LEU A 299 5.81 -19.91 -7.79
C LEU A 299 4.52 -19.09 -7.90
N CYS A 300 4.61 -17.77 -8.06
CA CYS A 300 3.43 -16.94 -8.32
C CYS A 300 2.73 -17.35 -9.62
N LEU A 301 3.49 -17.58 -10.72
CA LEU A 301 2.93 -18.08 -11.97
C LEU A 301 2.26 -19.45 -11.82
N VAL A 302 2.90 -20.40 -11.13
CA VAL A 302 2.32 -21.73 -10.88
C VAL A 302 1.05 -21.63 -10.06
N VAL A 303 1.04 -20.83 -9.00
CA VAL A 303 -0.15 -20.65 -8.15
C VAL A 303 -1.27 -19.98 -8.94
N ILE A 304 -0.99 -18.92 -9.69
CA ILE A 304 -2.02 -18.27 -10.53
C ILE A 304 -2.53 -19.23 -11.59
N ALA A 305 -1.67 -19.99 -12.26
CA ALA A 305 -2.06 -20.94 -13.30
C ALA A 305 -2.92 -22.09 -12.75
N THR A 306 -2.52 -22.66 -11.61
CA THR A 306 -3.31 -23.70 -10.93
C THR A 306 -4.65 -23.15 -10.47
N GLN A 307 -4.68 -21.96 -9.88
CA GLN A 307 -5.93 -21.31 -9.45
C GLN A 307 -6.86 -20.97 -10.61
N PHE A 308 -6.32 -20.44 -11.70
CA PHE A 308 -7.11 -20.17 -12.89
C PHE A 308 -7.68 -21.45 -13.50
N SER A 309 -6.89 -22.53 -13.52
CA SER A 309 -7.33 -23.85 -13.97
C SER A 309 -8.44 -24.43 -13.06
N GLU A 310 -8.25 -24.42 -11.75
CA GLU A 310 -9.22 -24.93 -10.76
C GLU A 310 -10.53 -24.13 -10.79
N THR A 311 -10.43 -22.80 -10.84
CA THR A 311 -11.58 -21.90 -10.96
C THR A 311 -12.36 -22.17 -12.24
N LYS A 312 -11.68 -22.30 -13.38
CA LYS A 312 -12.29 -22.63 -14.67
C LYS A 312 -12.98 -24.00 -14.65
N GLN A 313 -12.38 -24.99 -13.98
CA GLN A 313 -12.97 -26.31 -13.82
C GLN A 313 -14.24 -26.26 -12.94
N ARG A 314 -14.20 -25.53 -11.82
CA ARG A 314 -15.33 -25.35 -10.91
C ARG A 314 -16.52 -24.70 -11.63
N GLU A 315 -16.29 -23.61 -12.36
CA GLU A 315 -17.32 -22.93 -13.16
C GLU A 315 -17.89 -23.84 -14.26
N SER A 316 -17.03 -24.60 -14.96
CA SER A 316 -17.47 -25.56 -15.98
C SER A 316 -18.34 -26.68 -15.40
N GLN A 317 -18.03 -27.16 -14.20
CA GLN A 317 -18.84 -28.15 -13.48
C GLN A 317 -20.20 -27.57 -13.07
N LEU A 318 -20.22 -26.37 -12.49
CA LEU A 318 -21.46 -25.67 -12.13
C LEU A 318 -22.38 -25.47 -13.35
N MET A 319 -21.83 -25.07 -14.49
CA MET A 319 -22.59 -24.92 -15.74
C MET A 319 -23.17 -26.25 -16.24
N LYS A 320 -22.44 -27.37 -16.08
CA LYS A 320 -22.96 -28.70 -16.39
C LYS A 320 -24.08 -29.11 -15.45
N GLU A 321 -23.95 -28.89 -14.15
CA GLU A 321 -24.99 -29.18 -13.17
C GLU A 321 -26.25 -28.35 -13.39
N GLN A 322 -26.11 -27.05 -13.67
CA GLN A 322 -27.24 -26.18 -14.00
C GLN A 322 -27.96 -26.68 -15.26
N ARG A 323 -27.20 -27.11 -16.28
CA ARG A 323 -27.78 -27.69 -17.50
C ARG A 323 -28.56 -28.98 -17.22
N VAL A 324 -28.02 -29.87 -16.37
CA VAL A 324 -28.70 -31.11 -15.96
C VAL A 324 -29.96 -30.80 -15.14
N ARG A 325 -29.90 -29.86 -14.18
CA ARG A 325 -31.07 -29.41 -13.43
C ARG A 325 -32.13 -28.76 -14.32
N PHE A 326 -31.73 -27.97 -15.31
CA PHE A 326 -32.66 -27.38 -16.27
C PHE A 326 -33.37 -28.46 -17.09
N LEU A 327 -32.63 -29.46 -17.58
CA LEU A 327 -33.20 -30.61 -18.29
C LEU A 327 -34.12 -31.45 -17.38
N SER A 328 -33.80 -31.58 -16.09
CA SER A 328 -34.61 -32.33 -15.11
C SER A 328 -35.83 -31.57 -14.60
N ASN A 329 -35.79 -30.24 -14.52
CA ASN A 329 -36.89 -29.40 -14.01
C ASN A 329 -37.84 -28.93 -15.12
N ALA A 330 -37.42 -28.99 -16.38
CA ALA A 330 -38.31 -28.76 -17.53
C ALA A 330 -39.51 -29.74 -17.56
N SER A 331 -39.46 -30.85 -16.82
CA SER A 331 -40.57 -31.80 -16.65
C SER A 331 -41.44 -31.53 -15.42
N THR A 332 -41.12 -30.57 -14.55
CA THR A 332 -41.91 -30.22 -13.35
C THR A 332 -42.03 -28.70 -13.18
N LEU A 333 -43.03 -28.11 -13.85
CA LEU A 333 -43.47 -26.73 -13.65
C LEU A 333 -44.14 -26.57 -12.26
N ALA A 334 -43.36 -26.55 -11.18
CA ALA A 334 -43.82 -26.08 -9.89
C ALA A 334 -42.64 -25.68 -8.99
N SER A 335 -42.81 -24.55 -8.30
CA SER A 335 -41.92 -23.96 -7.26
C SER A 335 -40.78 -23.05 -7.72
N LEU A 336 -41.13 -21.96 -8.41
CA LEU A 336 -40.46 -20.68 -8.15
C LEU A 336 -41.05 -20.10 -6.85
N SER A 337 -40.73 -20.70 -5.69
CA SER A 337 -40.95 -20.01 -4.42
C SER A 337 -39.85 -18.94 -4.29
N GLU A 338 -40.21 -17.69 -4.40
CA GLU A 338 -39.32 -16.56 -4.11
C GLU A 338 -38.72 -16.73 -2.71
N PRO A 339 -37.39 -16.72 -2.55
CA PRO A 339 -36.79 -16.85 -1.24
C PRO A 339 -37.04 -15.57 -0.43
N GLY A 340 -37.75 -15.72 0.70
CA GLY A 340 -38.22 -14.67 1.61
C GLY A 340 -37.32 -13.43 1.75
N SER A 341 -37.98 -12.28 1.65
CA SER A 341 -37.44 -10.93 1.77
C SER A 341 -36.90 -10.62 3.17
N CYS A 342 -35.86 -9.78 3.30
CA CYS A 342 -35.29 -9.31 4.58
C CYS A 342 -36.38 -8.71 5.52
N TYR A 343 -37.48 -8.19 4.97
CA TYR A 343 -38.61 -7.68 5.75
C TYR A 343 -39.34 -8.75 6.56
N GLU A 344 -39.38 -10.01 6.11
CA GLU A 344 -40.01 -11.11 6.86
C GLU A 344 -39.26 -11.39 8.17
N GLU A 345 -37.92 -11.39 8.16
CA GLU A 345 -37.11 -11.56 9.37
C GLU A 345 -37.25 -10.37 10.31
N LEU A 346 -37.24 -9.14 9.77
CA LEU A 346 -37.34 -7.91 10.55
C LEU A 346 -38.75 -7.72 11.14
N LEU A 347 -39.80 -8.10 10.41
CA LEU A 347 -41.19 -8.14 10.89
C LEU A 347 -41.37 -9.22 11.94
N ASN A 348 -40.79 -10.42 11.75
CA ASN A 348 -40.82 -11.47 12.77
C ASN A 348 -40.07 -11.04 14.05
N TYR A 349 -38.96 -10.31 13.94
CA TYR A 349 -38.24 -9.78 15.09
C TYR A 349 -39.02 -8.67 15.81
N LEU A 350 -39.65 -7.76 15.06
CA LEU A 350 -40.53 -6.73 15.62
C LEU A 350 -41.78 -7.33 16.26
N LEU A 351 -42.42 -8.33 15.64
CA LEU A 351 -43.53 -9.08 16.22
C LEU A 351 -43.10 -9.83 17.49
N HIS A 352 -41.88 -10.37 17.52
CA HIS A 352 -41.32 -10.99 18.71
C HIS A 352 -41.12 -9.97 19.85
N MET A 353 -40.59 -8.78 19.53
CA MET A 353 -40.44 -7.67 20.48
C MET A 353 -41.79 -7.14 20.99
N ILE A 354 -42.80 -7.03 20.13
CA ILE A 354 -44.15 -6.61 20.51
C ILE A 354 -44.83 -7.68 21.36
N ARG A 355 -44.69 -8.97 21.04
CA ARG A 355 -45.19 -10.07 21.88
C ARG A 355 -44.54 -10.06 23.26
N LYS A 356 -43.21 -9.91 23.31
CA LYS A 356 -42.45 -9.79 24.56
C LYS A 356 -42.82 -8.53 25.37
N GLY A 357 -43.14 -7.43 24.70
CA GLY A 357 -43.66 -6.21 25.32
C GLY A 357 -45.10 -6.34 25.83
N ARG A 358 -45.93 -7.12 25.13
CA ARG A 358 -47.33 -7.40 25.53
C ARG A 358 -47.41 -8.36 26.72
N ASP A 359 -46.53 -9.36 26.79
CA ASP A 359 -46.43 -10.26 27.95
C ASP A 359 -45.91 -9.55 29.21
N ARG A 360 -45.03 -8.55 29.06
CA ARG A 360 -44.62 -7.65 30.16
C ARG A 360 -45.73 -6.72 30.66
N ARG A 361 -46.69 -6.32 29.82
CA ARG A 361 -47.85 -5.52 30.26
C ARG A 361 -48.94 -6.36 30.92
N ARG A 362 -49.07 -7.64 30.57
CA ARG A 362 -50.04 -8.57 31.16
C ARG A 362 -49.68 -9.02 32.58
N THR A 363 -48.39 -8.94 32.94
CA THR A 363 -47.88 -9.26 34.29
C THR A 363 -48.02 -8.10 35.28
N SER A 364 -48.37 -6.89 34.82
CA SER A 364 -48.55 -5.70 35.66
C SER A 364 -50.01 -5.32 35.97
N SER A 365 -51.00 -6.15 35.58
CA SER A 365 -52.44 -5.82 35.73
C SER A 365 -53.26 -6.89 36.47
N VAL A 366 -52.69 -7.54 37.48
CA VAL A 366 -53.44 -8.42 38.40
C VAL A 366 -53.06 -8.08 39.85
N THR A 367 -53.76 -7.10 40.43
CA THR A 367 -53.88 -6.89 41.88
C THR A 367 -55.32 -7.23 42.28
N TRP A 368 -55.48 -8.29 43.07
CA TRP A 368 -56.74 -8.75 43.67
C TRP A 368 -57.14 -7.86 44.86
N PRO A 369 -58.44 -7.74 45.16
CA PRO A 369 -58.90 -7.53 46.53
C PRO A 369 -59.71 -8.74 47.06
N ASP A 370 -59.81 -8.77 48.39
CA ASP A 370 -60.82 -9.42 49.25
C ASP A 370 -60.47 -10.74 49.97
N GLU A 371 -60.18 -10.61 51.27
CA GLU A 371 -60.47 -11.60 52.33
C GLU A 371 -61.85 -11.29 52.94
N PRO A 372 -62.59 -12.31 53.46
CA PRO A 372 -62.57 -12.50 54.91
C PRO A 372 -62.66 -13.98 55.36
N GLY A 373 -61.90 -14.33 56.40
CA GLY A 373 -62.03 -15.60 57.13
C GLY A 373 -62.62 -15.40 58.52
N SER A 374 -63.60 -16.22 58.91
CA SER A 374 -63.72 -16.71 60.30
C SER A 374 -64.64 -17.94 60.37
N THR A 375 -64.11 -19.07 60.85
CA THR A 375 -64.58 -19.84 62.03
C THR A 375 -63.92 -21.23 62.09
N SER A 376 -63.36 -21.52 63.27
CA SER A 376 -62.66 -22.74 63.69
C SER A 376 -63.62 -23.84 64.22
N PRO A 377 -63.18 -25.11 64.33
CA PRO A 377 -64.03 -26.23 64.75
C PRO A 377 -63.97 -26.49 66.27
N PRO A 378 -64.90 -27.28 66.85
CA PRO A 378 -64.69 -27.90 68.15
C PRO A 378 -64.41 -29.41 68.05
N ARG A 379 -63.48 -29.89 68.87
CA ARG A 379 -63.34 -31.32 69.26
C ARG A 379 -64.26 -31.63 70.44
N PRO A 380 -64.66 -32.91 70.60
CA PRO A 380 -64.52 -33.52 71.91
C PRO A 380 -63.87 -34.91 71.89
N LYS A 381 -63.05 -35.10 72.93
CA LYS A 381 -62.41 -36.31 73.50
C LYS A 381 -61.39 -37.08 72.67
#